data_AF-A0A0U4FGC6-F1
#
_entry.id   AF-A0A0U4FGC6-F1
#
_cell.length_a   1.000
_cell.length_b   1.000
_cell.length_c   1.000
_cell.angle_alpha   90.00
_cell.angle_beta   90.00
_cell.angle_gamma   90.00
#
_symmetry.space_group_name_H-M   'P 1'
#
loop_
_entity.id
_entity.type
_entity.pdbx_description
1 polymer ?
#
loop_
_entity_poly.entity_id
_entity_poly.type
_entity_poly.pdbx_seq_one_letter_code
_entity_poly.pdbx_strand_id
1 'polypeptide(L)'
;MRMMRMSDWICYAVGYVFLTSGILKLVVSDFKATFMGLSLPFPESLLFLVAITEIACSAFILARMYVRQAAAPLILIILGAIFFTKLPVLMDQGFLTFAFEARLDIVMLILLIMLWQHTSNQQT
;
A
#
# COMPACT_ATOMS: atom_id res chain seq x y z
N MET A 1 -30.28 -10.99 5.14
CA MET A 1 -29.23 -10.12 4.55
C MET A 1 -28.17 -9.86 5.61
N ARG A 2 -26.92 -10.25 5.39
CA ARG A 2 -25.82 -9.97 6.32
C ARG A 2 -25.50 -8.47 6.17
N MET A 3 -25.85 -7.65 7.16
CA MET A 3 -25.53 -6.22 7.11
C MET A 3 -24.02 -6.05 7.03
N MET A 4 -23.54 -5.45 5.94
CA MET A 4 -22.12 -5.11 5.79
C MET A 4 -21.79 -3.99 6.77
N ARG A 5 -20.85 -4.25 7.68
CA ARG A 5 -20.39 -3.25 8.66
C ARG A 5 -19.50 -2.23 7.95
N MET A 6 -19.35 -1.03 8.48
CA MET A 6 -18.53 0.01 7.82
C MET A 6 -17.07 -0.44 7.57
N SER A 7 -16.52 -1.27 8.45
CA SER A 7 -15.22 -1.93 8.30
C SER A 7 -15.10 -2.76 7.01
N ASP A 8 -16.21 -3.31 6.54
CA ASP A 8 -16.24 -4.21 5.40
C ASP A 8 -15.90 -3.47 4.11
N TRP A 9 -16.47 -2.27 3.97
CA TRP A 9 -16.20 -1.38 2.86
C TRP A 9 -14.75 -0.91 2.86
N ILE A 10 -14.19 -0.64 4.04
CA ILE A 10 -12.78 -0.26 4.19
C ILE A 10 -11.87 -1.41 3.75
N CYS A 11 -12.14 -2.65 4.18
CA CYS A 11 -11.37 -3.82 3.73
C CYS A 11 -11.42 -3.99 2.21
N TYR A 12 -12.59 -3.82 1.59
CA TYR A 12 -12.71 -3.91 0.13
C TYR A 12 -11.95 -2.79 -0.58
N ALA A 13 -12.05 -1.54 -0.11
CA ALA A 13 -11.34 -0.42 -0.71
C ALA A 13 -9.82 -0.59 -0.61
N VAL A 14 -9.30 -0.88 0.58
CA VAL A 14 -7.87 -1.10 0.81
C VAL A 14 -7.39 -2.33 0.02
N GLY A 15 -8.09 -3.44 0.13
CA GLY A 15 -7.75 -4.67 -0.58
C GLY A 15 -7.70 -4.50 -2.09
N TYR A 16 -8.68 -3.81 -2.68
CA TYR A 16 -8.70 -3.53 -4.12
C TYR A 16 -7.52 -2.67 -4.57
N VAL A 17 -7.22 -1.57 -3.86
CA VAL A 17 -6.13 -0.66 -4.23
C VAL A 17 -4.77 -1.35 -4.18
N PHE A 18 -4.50 -2.12 -3.13
CA PHE A 18 -3.22 -2.82 -3.02
C PHE A 18 -3.10 -4.03 -3.94
N LEU A 19 -4.19 -4.78 -4.16
CA LEU A 19 -4.18 -5.90 -5.07
C LEU A 19 -3.89 -5.42 -6.50
N THR A 20 -4.57 -4.35 -6.93
CA THR A 20 -4.35 -3.77 -8.26
C THR A 20 -2.96 -3.14 -8.40
N SER A 21 -2.48 -2.40 -7.40
CA SER A 21 -1.12 -1.85 -7.36
C SER A 21 -0.04 -2.93 -7.46
N GLY A 22 -0.17 -4.00 -6.66
CA GLY A 22 0.78 -5.10 -6.67
C GLY A 22 0.81 -5.85 -8.01
N ILE A 23 -0.36 -6.11 -8.61
CA ILE A 23 -0.43 -6.70 -9.95
C ILE A 23 0.21 -5.79 -10.99
N LEU A 24 -0.05 -4.48 -10.95
CA LEU A 24 0.49 -3.52 -11.90
C LEU A 24 2.03 -3.49 -11.86
N LYS A 25 2.62 -3.57 -10.65
CA LYS A 25 4.08 -3.65 -10.47
C LYS A 25 4.70 -4.90 -11.11
N LEU A 26 3.97 -6.01 -11.17
CA LEU A 26 4.45 -7.25 -11.81
C LEU A 26 4.27 -7.23 -13.33
N VAL A 27 3.18 -6.63 -13.82
CA VAL A 27 2.78 -6.68 -15.23
C VAL A 27 3.40 -5.55 -16.06
N VAL A 28 3.52 -4.34 -15.50
CA VAL A 28 3.95 -3.15 -16.25
C VAL A 28 5.46 -2.98 -16.17
N SER A 29 6.13 -3.19 -17.30
CA SER A 29 7.59 -3.05 -17.44
C SER A 29 8.07 -1.60 -17.22
N ASP A 30 7.22 -0.61 -17.48
CA ASP A 30 7.52 0.83 -17.28
C ASP A 30 7.78 1.17 -15.80
N PHE A 31 7.08 0.49 -14.88
CA PHE A 31 7.35 0.62 -13.44
C PHE A 31 8.72 0.05 -13.09
N LYS A 32 9.14 -1.06 -13.70
CA LYS A 32 10.50 -1.59 -13.52
C LYS A 32 11.55 -0.58 -14.01
N ALA A 33 11.36 0.03 -15.18
CA ALA A 33 12.29 1.03 -15.71
C ALA A 33 12.42 2.26 -14.79
N THR A 34 11.30 2.74 -14.26
CA THR A 34 11.27 3.86 -13.30
C THR A 34 11.97 3.50 -11.98
N PHE A 35 11.76 2.28 -11.47
CA PHE A 35 12.45 1.80 -10.26
C PHE A 35 13.92 1.47 -10.48
N MET A 36 14.34 1.09 -11.69
CA MET A 36 15.76 0.96 -12.06
C MET A 36 16.48 2.32 -12.08
N GLY A 37 15.73 3.41 -12.32
CA GLY A 37 16.24 4.78 -12.19
C GLY A 37 16.39 5.25 -10.73
N LEU A 38 15.75 4.58 -9.77
CA LEU A 38 15.99 4.82 -8.36
C LEU A 38 17.30 4.13 -7.97
N SER A 39 18.21 4.87 -7.32
CA SER A 39 19.52 4.41 -6.83
C SER A 39 19.39 3.43 -5.64
N LEU A 40 18.56 2.40 -5.78
CA LEU A 40 18.31 1.36 -4.78
C LEU A 40 19.22 0.15 -5.02
N PRO A 41 19.75 -0.50 -3.96
CA PRO A 41 20.44 -1.77 -4.10
C PRO A 41 19.43 -2.85 -4.53
N PHE A 42 19.64 -3.45 -5.71
CA PHE A 42 18.79 -4.50 -6.31
C PHE A 42 17.30 -4.12 -6.47
N PRO A 43 16.98 -3.12 -7.33
CA PRO A 43 15.63 -2.56 -7.46
C PRO A 43 14.60 -3.58 -7.95
N GLU A 44 15.01 -4.53 -8.80
CA GLU A 44 14.10 -5.54 -9.34
C GLU A 44 13.62 -6.54 -8.28
N SER A 45 14.55 -7.06 -7.46
CA SER A 45 14.23 -8.01 -6.40
C SER A 45 13.35 -7.38 -5.31
N LEU A 46 13.64 -6.13 -4.95
CA LEU A 46 12.82 -5.37 -3.99
C LEU A 46 11.41 -5.12 -4.52
N LEU A 47 11.29 -4.70 -5.79
CA LEU A 47 10.00 -4.45 -6.41
C LEU A 47 9.15 -5.73 -6.47
N PHE A 48 9.77 -6.86 -6.83
CA PHE A 48 9.10 -8.16 -6.85
C PHE A 48 8.62 -8.58 -5.45
N LEU A 49 9.46 -8.44 -4.44
CA LEU A 49 9.12 -8.75 -3.05
C LEU A 49 7.96 -7.88 -2.53
N VAL A 50 8.01 -6.57 -2.81
CA VAL A 50 6.95 -5.63 -2.45
C VAL A 50 5.64 -6.02 -3.13
N ALA A 51 5.68 -6.28 -4.44
CA ALA A 51 4.48 -6.62 -5.22
C ALA A 51 3.82 -7.92 -4.74
N ILE A 52 4.59 -8.97 -4.47
CA ILE A 52 4.06 -10.22 -3.91
C ILE A 52 3.45 -9.97 -2.52
N THR A 53 4.14 -9.20 -1.68
CA THR A 53 3.65 -8.91 -0.32
C THR A 53 2.34 -8.12 -0.38
N GLU A 54 2.21 -7.14 -1.27
CA GLU A 54 0.96 -6.40 -1.48
C GLU A 54 -0.18 -7.32 -1.92
N ILE A 55 0.06 -8.20 -2.88
CA ILE A 55 -0.96 -9.14 -3.39
C ILE A 55 -1.38 -10.12 -2.28
N ALA A 56 -0.42 -10.71 -1.57
CA ALA A 56 -0.71 -11.67 -0.51
C ALA A 56 -1.47 -11.02 0.66
N CYS A 57 -1.00 -9.87 1.15
CA CYS A 57 -1.63 -9.17 2.26
C CYS A 57 -2.99 -8.58 1.89
N SER A 58 -3.16 -8.04 0.68
CA SER A 58 -4.46 -7.56 0.21
C SER A 58 -5.47 -8.70 0.05
N ALA A 59 -5.05 -9.87 -0.43
CA ALA A 59 -5.89 -11.06 -0.48
C ALA A 59 -6.36 -11.48 0.92
N PHE A 60 -5.48 -11.45 1.93
CA PHE A 60 -5.86 -11.69 3.32
C PHE A 60 -6.85 -10.66 3.88
N ILE A 61 -6.66 -9.36 3.58
CA ILE A 61 -7.60 -8.30 3.98
C ILE A 61 -8.96 -8.50 3.33
N LEU A 62 -9.00 -8.84 2.03
CA LEU A 62 -10.25 -9.13 1.30
C LEU A 62 -10.96 -10.38 1.85
N ALA A 63 -10.21 -11.43 2.16
CA ALA A 63 -10.71 -12.63 2.81
C ALA A 63 -11.09 -12.42 4.28
N ARG A 64 -10.79 -11.23 4.84
CA ARG A 64 -10.97 -10.86 6.26
C ARG A 64 -10.26 -11.81 7.24
N MET A 65 -9.20 -12.45 6.78
CA MET A 65 -8.37 -13.34 7.59
C MET A 65 -7.08 -12.61 7.93
N TYR A 66 -6.65 -12.69 9.20
CA TYR A 66 -5.38 -12.10 9.65
C TYR A 66 -5.21 -10.61 9.30
N VAL A 67 -6.31 -9.85 9.25
CA VAL A 67 -6.35 -8.44 8.80
C VAL A 67 -5.32 -7.57 9.51
N ARG A 68 -5.15 -7.77 10.83
CA ARG A 68 -4.11 -7.08 11.60
C ARG A 68 -2.73 -7.40 11.07
N GLN A 69 -2.34 -8.68 11.00
CA GLN A 69 -1.01 -9.08 10.52
C GLN A 69 -0.75 -8.65 9.08
N ALA A 70 -1.79 -8.63 8.22
CA ALA A 70 -1.68 -8.16 6.85
C ALA A 70 -1.52 -6.63 6.74
N ALA A 71 -2.13 -5.85 7.65
CA ALA A 71 -2.05 -4.40 7.61
C ALA A 71 -0.66 -3.85 7.97
N ALA A 72 0.13 -4.51 8.83
CA ALA A 72 1.50 -4.08 9.17
C ALA A 72 2.43 -4.00 7.95
N PRO A 73 2.61 -5.07 7.16
CA PRO A 73 3.49 -5.04 6.00
C PRO A 73 2.98 -4.05 4.94
N LEU A 74 1.66 -3.91 4.78
CA LEU A 74 1.07 -2.92 3.87
C LEU A 74 1.38 -1.47 4.29
N ILE A 75 1.35 -1.17 5.59
CA ILE A 75 1.77 0.14 6.13
C ILE A 75 3.25 0.39 5.84
N LEU A 76 4.11 -0.60 6.10
CA LEU A 76 5.54 -0.49 5.84
C LEU A 76 5.81 -0.21 4.36
N ILE A 77 5.13 -0.93 3.46
CA ILE A 77 5.27 -0.75 2.01
C ILE A 77 4.86 0.66 1.57
N ILE A 78 3.74 1.20 2.07
CA ILE A 78 3.36 2.59 1.76
C ILE A 78 4.42 3.57 2.26
N LEU A 79 4.92 3.40 3.49
CA LEU A 79 5.95 4.29 4.03
C LEU A 79 7.22 4.25 3.17
N GLY A 80 7.63 3.06 2.75
CA GLY A 80 8.74 2.89 1.81
C GLY A 80 8.46 3.57 0.47
N ALA A 81 7.26 3.40 -0.09
CA ALA A 81 6.88 4.04 -1.35
C ALA A 81 6.93 5.57 -1.26
N ILE A 82 6.39 6.17 -0.20
CA ILE A 82 6.48 7.62 0.03
C ILE A 82 7.94 8.06 0.15
N PHE A 83 8.75 7.34 0.93
CA PHE A 83 10.14 7.70 1.17
C PHE A 83 11.03 7.58 -0.09
N PHE A 84 10.85 6.54 -0.91
CA PHE A 84 11.70 6.33 -2.07
C PHE A 84 11.22 7.07 -3.32
N THR A 85 9.90 7.25 -3.49
CA THR A 85 9.36 7.81 -4.74
C THR A 85 8.95 9.28 -4.64
N LYS A 86 8.49 9.73 -3.47
CA LYS A 86 7.91 11.06 -3.33
C LYS A 86 8.88 12.08 -2.69
N LEU A 87 9.90 11.62 -1.98
CA LEU A 87 10.96 12.45 -1.42
C LEU A 87 11.80 13.21 -2.47
N PRO A 88 12.21 12.61 -3.61
CA PRO A 88 12.83 13.37 -4.70
C PRO A 88 11.86 14.39 -5.32
N VAL A 89 10.58 14.03 -5.51
CA VAL A 89 9.55 14.95 -6.02
C VAL A 89 9.35 16.16 -5.09
N LEU A 90 9.47 15.96 -3.78
CA LEU A 90 9.36 17.05 -2.80
C LEU A 90 10.51 18.05 -2.95
N MET A 91 11.72 17.59 -3.28
CA MET A 91 12.89 18.45 -3.50
C MET A 91 12.84 19.15 -4.87
N ASP A 92 12.35 18.48 -5.92
CA ASP A 92 12.37 19.01 -7.29
C ASP A 92 11.13 19.84 -7.68
N GLN A 93 9.93 19.48 -7.19
CA GLN A 93 8.65 20.00 -7.70
C GLN A 93 7.78 20.72 -6.65
N GLY A 94 8.25 20.78 -5.40
CA GLY A 94 7.58 21.48 -4.30
C GLY A 94 6.45 20.71 -3.61
N PHE A 95 6.00 21.25 -2.47
CA PHE A 95 5.08 20.57 -1.55
C PHE A 95 3.68 20.26 -2.13
N LEU A 96 3.13 21.18 -2.92
CA LEU A 96 1.78 21.01 -3.51
C LEU A 96 1.74 19.84 -4.50
N THR A 97 2.77 19.71 -5.34
CA THR A 97 2.89 18.61 -6.32
C THR A 97 3.08 17.29 -5.59
N PHE A 98 3.94 17.26 -4.57
CA PHE A 98 4.09 16.11 -3.68
C PHE A 98 2.76 15.68 -3.05
N ALA A 99 2.00 16.61 -2.46
CA ALA A 99 0.75 16.30 -1.79
C ALA A 99 -0.30 15.76 -2.77
N PHE A 100 -0.34 16.31 -3.99
CA PHE A 100 -1.22 15.81 -5.04
C PHE A 100 -0.83 14.39 -5.47
N GLU A 101 0.46 14.15 -5.68
CA GLU A 101 1.00 12.86 -6.10
C GLU A 101 0.89 11.78 -5.01
N ALA A 102 1.04 12.12 -3.74
CA ALA A 102 0.98 11.20 -2.61
C ALA A 102 -0.45 11.04 -2.04
N ARG A 103 -1.46 11.70 -2.62
CA ARG A 103 -2.84 11.71 -2.10
C ARG A 103 -3.39 10.32 -1.86
N LEU A 104 -3.13 9.38 -2.78
CA LEU A 104 -3.65 8.02 -2.70
C LEU A 104 -2.94 7.25 -1.58
N ASP A 105 -1.63 7.37 -1.48
CA ASP A 105 -0.82 6.75 -0.43
C ASP A 105 -1.23 7.24 0.97
N ILE A 106 -1.45 8.54 1.14
CA ILE A 106 -1.88 9.14 2.41
C ILE A 106 -3.25 8.59 2.83
N VAL A 107 -4.21 8.55 1.90
CA VAL A 107 -5.55 8.01 2.19
C VAL A 107 -5.47 6.52 2.55
N MET A 108 -4.69 5.73 1.80
CA MET A 108 -4.53 4.31 2.09
C MET A 108 -3.83 4.06 3.43
N LEU A 109 -2.85 4.90 3.79
CA LEU A 109 -2.18 4.84 5.09
C LEU A 109 -3.18 5.06 6.24
N ILE A 110 -4.03 6.09 6.13
CA ILE A 110 -5.07 6.39 7.14
C ILE A 110 -6.05 5.22 7.27
N LEU A 111 -6.52 4.66 6.15
CA LEU A 111 -7.44 3.52 6.16
C LEU A 111 -6.82 2.26 6.78
N LEU A 112 -5.54 2.00 6.49
CA LEU A 112 -4.78 0.91 7.10
C LEU A 112 -4.60 1.08 8.60
N ILE A 113 -4.27 2.30 9.05
CA ILE A 113 -4.14 2.62 10.49
C ILE A 113 -5.48 2.41 11.20
N MET A 114 -6.58 2.88 10.61
CA MET A 114 -7.93 2.64 11.15
C MET A 114 -8.23 1.14 11.24
N LEU A 115 -7.91 0.37 10.20
CA LEU A 115 -8.14 -1.07 10.17
C LEU A 115 -7.31 -1.80 11.24
N TRP A 116 -6.05 -1.39 11.42
CA TRP A 116 -5.16 -1.90 12.45
C TRP A 116 -5.67 -1.62 13.87
N GLN A 117 -6.09 -0.38 14.14
CA GLN A 117 -6.64 0.04 15.45
C GLN A 117 -8.00 -0.62 15.76
N HIS A 118 -8.87 -0.76 14.76
CA HIS A 118 -10.17 -1.38 14.96
C HIS A 118 -10.04 -2.87 15.31
N THR A 119 -9.05 -3.58 14.75
CA THR A 119 -8.76 -4.96 15.17
C THR A 119 -8.05 -5.04 16.52
N SER A 120 -7.26 -4.04 16.95
CA SER A 120 -6.62 -4.08 18.27
C SER A 120 -7.63 -3.94 19.41
N ASN A 121 -8.67 -3.13 19.24
CA ASN A 121 -9.72 -2.94 20.27
C ASN A 121 -10.65 -4.15 20.47
N GLN A 122 -10.59 -5.18 19.62
CA GLN A 122 -11.39 -6.40 19.75
C GLN A 122 -10.68 -7.49 20.57
N GLN A 123 -9.45 -7.25 21.04
CA GLN A 123 -8.62 -8.23 21.75
C GLN A 123 -8.38 -7.91 23.24
N THR A 124 -9.00 -6.85 23.78
CA THR A 124 -9.06 -6.53 25.22
C THR A 124 -10.47 -6.75 25.75
#